data_AF-A0A931ACE9-F1
#
_entry.id   AF-A0A931ACE9-F1
#
_cell.length_a   1.000
_cell.length_b   1.000
_cell.length_c   1.000
_cell.angle_alpha   90.00
_cell.angle_beta   90.00
_cell.angle_gamma   90.00
#
_symmetry.space_group_name_H-M   'P 1'
#
loop_
_entity.id
_entity.type
_entity.pdbx_description
1 polymer ?
#
loop_
_entity_poly.entity_id
_entity_poly.type
_entity_poly.pdbx_seq_one_letter_code
_entity_poly.pdbx_strand_id
1 'polypeptide(L)'
;MSLNQLIGRIARTVLYEGYPPYHQAGSERRWTFGGVHPEAYGRANEGCPWWTRSQCLIEADQDDTVDVHVRFLHLVSREVAVRRGGEVTPVAELTVDGVRHVAGEEAVEREVAATGLRLGELAGIPEIMEIAVPAGQRAEWLDGDGVLLRGWEALSGRVEVLAEPVRQGVFRLTLSVVNTSPWPGGPRAEAMRHTLVSAHSVLRSDAGRFVSLMDPPAHLRRLAAGCRNIGTWPVLVGAEGERHAMLSSPVILCDYPVELSERLLTS
;
A
#
# COMPACT_ATOMS: atom_id res chain seq x y z
N MET A 1 -22.24 -3.03 6.48
CA MET A 1 -20.88 -3.32 5.98
C MET A 1 -19.96 -3.35 7.19
N SER A 2 -19.11 -4.36 7.36
CA SER A 2 -18.19 -4.40 8.50
C SER A 2 -17.06 -3.36 8.34
N LEU A 3 -16.45 -2.93 9.45
CA LEU A 3 -15.31 -2.00 9.45
C LEU A 3 -14.17 -2.51 8.55
N ASN A 4 -13.88 -3.81 8.57
CA ASN A 4 -12.89 -4.42 7.68
C ASN A 4 -13.27 -4.35 6.20
N GLN A 5 -14.57 -4.46 5.87
CA GLN A 5 -15.05 -4.28 4.50
C GLN A 5 -14.98 -2.80 4.05
N LEU A 6 -15.23 -1.85 4.95
CA LEU A 6 -15.08 -0.41 4.68
C LEU A 6 -13.62 -0.05 4.45
N ILE A 7 -12.74 -0.45 5.37
CA ILE A 7 -11.29 -0.27 5.28
C ILE A 7 -10.77 -0.89 3.99
N GLY A 8 -11.13 -2.14 3.70
CA GLY A 8 -10.74 -2.81 2.46
C GLY A 8 -11.30 -2.16 1.19
N ARG A 9 -12.42 -1.43 1.27
CA ARG A 9 -12.94 -0.63 0.14
C ARG A 9 -12.18 0.66 -0.02
N ILE A 10 -11.99 1.45 1.05
CA ILE A 10 -11.26 2.71 0.99
C ILE A 10 -9.80 2.44 0.58
N ALA A 11 -9.16 1.42 1.17
CA ALA A 11 -7.84 0.95 0.78
C ALA A 11 -7.78 0.60 -0.71
N ARG A 12 -8.77 -0.12 -1.24
CA ARG A 12 -8.85 -0.40 -2.68
C ARG A 12 -9.07 0.87 -3.50
N THR A 13 -9.93 1.78 -3.08
CA THR A 13 -10.12 3.05 -3.79
C THR A 13 -8.80 3.82 -3.83
N VAL A 14 -8.05 3.89 -2.73
CA VAL A 14 -6.73 4.55 -2.71
C VAL A 14 -5.68 3.76 -3.53
N LEU A 15 -5.68 2.43 -3.48
CA LEU A 15 -4.79 1.58 -4.27
C LEU A 15 -5.00 1.78 -5.77
N TYR A 16 -6.26 1.85 -6.20
CA TYR A 16 -6.65 1.90 -7.61
C TYR A 16 -6.98 3.31 -8.10
N GLU A 17 -6.96 4.34 -7.24
CA GLU A 17 -7.06 5.74 -7.66
C GLU A 17 -5.81 6.10 -8.47
N GLY A 18 -5.96 5.95 -9.80
CA GLY A 18 -4.94 6.27 -10.80
C GLY A 18 -4.20 5.07 -11.41
N TYR A 19 -4.43 3.84 -10.93
CA TYR A 19 -3.90 2.62 -11.56
C TYR A 19 -5.00 1.57 -11.74
N PRO A 20 -5.69 1.47 -12.90
CA PRO A 20 -6.61 0.37 -13.14
C PRO A 20 -5.91 -1.00 -13.07
N PRO A 21 -6.65 -2.08 -12.73
CA PRO A 21 -6.09 -3.42 -12.53
C PRO A 21 -5.39 -4.00 -13.77
N TYR A 22 -5.65 -3.43 -14.95
CA TYR A 22 -5.04 -3.80 -16.21
C TYR A 22 -4.75 -2.59 -17.08
N HIS A 23 -3.57 -2.58 -17.71
CA HIS A 23 -3.17 -1.61 -18.72
C HIS A 23 -2.47 -2.25 -19.90
N GLN A 24 -2.66 -1.67 -21.09
CA GLN A 24 -1.89 -2.04 -22.27
C GLN A 24 -0.46 -1.51 -22.18
N ALA A 25 0.50 -2.31 -22.65
CA ALA A 25 1.90 -1.92 -22.71
C ALA A 25 2.08 -0.62 -23.51
N GLY A 26 2.86 0.33 -22.97
CA GLY A 26 3.13 1.62 -23.61
C GLY A 26 2.06 2.70 -23.43
N SER A 27 1.00 2.45 -22.65
CA SER A 27 0.00 3.50 -22.34
C SER A 27 0.55 4.56 -21.37
N GLU A 28 0.35 5.84 -21.71
CA GLU A 28 0.88 7.01 -20.97
C GLU A 28 0.15 7.29 -19.64
N ARG A 29 -0.97 6.60 -19.35
CA ARG A 29 -1.78 6.83 -18.15
C ARG A 29 -1.23 6.11 -16.92
N ARG A 30 -0.05 6.51 -16.46
CA ARG A 30 0.56 6.05 -15.19
C ARG A 30 0.36 7.08 -14.08
N TRP A 31 -0.88 7.25 -13.62
CA TRP A 31 -1.17 8.12 -12.48
C TRP A 31 -0.99 7.33 -11.18
N THR A 32 0.24 7.14 -10.71
CA THR A 32 0.46 6.53 -9.39
C THR A 32 0.51 7.63 -8.34
N PHE A 33 -0.59 7.86 -7.64
CA PHE A 33 -0.54 8.63 -6.39
C PHE A 33 0.16 7.78 -5.34
N GLY A 34 1.32 8.26 -4.88
CA GLY A 34 2.15 7.56 -3.90
C GLY A 34 2.88 6.35 -4.46
N GLY A 35 4.20 6.38 -4.41
CA GLY A 35 5.03 5.21 -4.65
C GLY A 35 6.23 5.28 -3.73
N VAL A 36 6.54 4.19 -3.05
CA VAL A 36 7.80 4.06 -2.30
C VAL A 36 8.78 3.38 -3.26
N HIS A 37 9.59 4.18 -3.93
CA HIS A 37 10.52 3.73 -4.97
C HIS A 37 11.76 3.06 -4.38
N PRO A 38 12.52 2.27 -5.15
CA PRO A 38 13.83 1.80 -4.71
C PRO A 38 14.72 2.97 -4.27
N GLU A 39 15.48 2.78 -3.19
CA GLU A 39 16.30 3.84 -2.59
C GLU A 39 17.23 4.53 -3.60
N ALA A 40 17.95 3.76 -4.42
CA ALA A 40 18.85 4.32 -5.43
C ALA A 40 18.10 5.19 -6.46
N TYR A 41 16.88 4.80 -6.87
CA TYR A 41 16.05 5.59 -7.77
C TYR A 41 15.56 6.87 -7.08
N GLY A 42 15.03 6.76 -5.86
CA GLY A 42 14.49 7.90 -5.12
C GLY A 42 15.55 8.94 -4.73
N ARG A 43 16.79 8.51 -4.45
CA ARG A 43 17.91 9.44 -4.23
C ARG A 43 18.32 10.19 -5.49
N ALA A 44 18.18 9.57 -6.66
CA ALA A 44 18.56 10.16 -7.94
C ALA A 44 17.45 11.03 -8.57
N ASN A 45 16.20 10.92 -8.10
CA ASN A 45 15.04 11.58 -8.69
C ASN A 45 14.23 12.33 -7.63
N GLU A 46 14.28 13.66 -7.66
CA GLU A 46 13.49 14.50 -6.77
C GLU A 46 11.98 14.19 -6.90
N GLY A 47 11.26 14.25 -5.78
CA GLY A 47 9.82 13.95 -5.73
C GLY A 47 9.48 12.45 -5.84
N CYS A 48 10.46 11.56 -5.92
CA CYS A 48 10.27 10.11 -5.90
C CYS A 48 10.70 9.54 -4.54
N PRO A 49 9.84 9.55 -3.51
CA PRO A 49 10.24 9.08 -2.18
C PRO A 49 10.56 7.59 -2.21
N TRP A 50 11.59 7.19 -1.46
CA TRP A 50 11.95 5.79 -1.23
C TRP A 50 11.58 5.30 0.18
N TRP A 51 10.94 6.18 0.95
CA TRP A 51 10.37 5.87 2.24
C TRP A 51 9.20 6.80 2.55
N THR A 52 8.34 6.38 3.47
CA THR A 52 7.25 7.19 4.04
C THR A 52 7.27 7.11 5.55
N ARG A 53 6.66 8.10 6.20
CA ARG A 53 6.40 8.08 7.64
C ARG A 53 5.01 8.56 7.96
N SER A 54 4.36 7.86 8.86
CA SER A 54 3.06 8.21 9.41
C SER A 54 3.17 8.28 10.94
N GLN A 55 2.80 9.41 11.51
CA GLN A 55 2.67 9.62 12.95
C GLN A 55 1.23 9.95 13.30
N CYS A 56 0.67 9.19 14.23
CA CYS A 56 -0.65 9.42 14.77
C CYS A 56 -0.64 9.30 16.29
N LEU A 57 -1.68 9.81 16.94
CA LEU A 57 -1.86 9.65 18.37
C LEU A 57 -2.95 8.62 18.64
N ILE A 58 -2.78 7.86 19.71
CA ILE A 58 -3.78 6.93 20.23
C ILE A 58 -3.92 7.14 21.74
N GLU A 59 -5.17 7.30 22.20
CA GLU A 59 -5.52 7.27 23.62
C GLU A 59 -5.70 5.80 24.01
N ALA A 60 -4.83 5.28 24.87
CA ALA A 60 -4.73 3.86 25.19
C ALA A 60 -3.85 3.63 26.43
N ASP A 61 -4.01 2.47 27.06
CA ASP A 61 -3.13 1.97 28.12
C ASP A 61 -1.95 1.19 27.53
N GLN A 62 -0.92 0.93 28.34
CA GLN A 62 0.30 0.25 27.89
C GLN A 62 0.07 -1.20 27.44
N ASP A 63 -0.96 -1.84 27.97
CA ASP A 63 -1.32 -3.23 27.68
C ASP A 63 -2.28 -3.35 26.48
N ASP A 64 -2.81 -2.22 25.99
CA ASP A 64 -3.60 -2.20 24.78
C ASP A 64 -2.74 -2.52 23.56
N THR A 65 -3.37 -3.09 22.54
CA THR A 65 -2.71 -3.55 21.33
C THR A 65 -3.09 -2.73 20.11
N VAL A 66 -2.18 -2.69 19.15
CA VAL A 66 -2.42 -2.17 17.80
C VAL A 66 -2.10 -3.23 16.75
N ASP A 67 -2.97 -3.35 15.76
CA ASP A 67 -2.71 -4.09 14.53
C ASP A 67 -2.24 -3.09 13.46
N VAL A 68 -1.23 -3.48 12.70
CA VAL A 68 -0.65 -2.68 11.61
C VAL A 68 -0.65 -3.53 10.35
N HIS A 69 -1.30 -3.02 9.30
CA HIS A 69 -1.29 -3.60 7.97
C HIS A 69 -0.71 -2.59 7.00
N VAL A 70 0.32 -2.95 6.25
CA VAL A 70 0.86 -2.16 5.14
C VAL A 70 0.56 -2.87 3.84
N ARG A 71 -0.08 -2.16 2.93
CA ARG A 71 -0.52 -2.69 1.64
C ARG A 71 0.01 -1.83 0.51
N PHE A 72 0.30 -2.47 -0.61
CA PHE A 72 0.80 -1.82 -1.80
C PHE A 72 0.49 -2.68 -3.04
N LEU A 73 0.50 -2.04 -4.20
CA LEU A 73 0.46 -2.70 -5.49
C LEU A 73 1.89 -3.07 -5.93
N HIS A 74 2.03 -4.28 -6.42
CA HIS A 74 3.22 -4.79 -7.08
C HIS A 74 2.91 -4.97 -8.57
N LEU A 75 3.67 -4.30 -9.43
CA LEU A 75 3.50 -4.42 -10.88
C LEU A 75 3.94 -5.79 -11.39
N VAL A 76 3.10 -6.39 -12.21
CA VAL A 76 3.29 -7.70 -12.83
C VAL A 76 3.21 -7.51 -14.33
N SER A 77 4.25 -7.90 -15.06
CA SER A 77 4.17 -7.98 -16.52
C SER A 77 3.20 -9.09 -16.89
N ARG A 78 2.39 -8.85 -17.91
CA ARG A 78 1.50 -9.84 -18.51
C ARG A 78 1.86 -9.95 -19.98
N GLU A 79 2.47 -11.05 -20.35
CA GLU A 79 2.75 -11.42 -21.73
C GLU A 79 1.73 -12.43 -22.22
N VAL A 80 1.42 -12.34 -23.51
CA VAL A 80 0.56 -13.30 -24.20
C VAL A 80 1.46 -14.06 -25.16
N ALA A 81 1.32 -15.38 -25.22
CA ALA A 81 2.14 -16.22 -26.07
C ALA A 81 1.30 -17.34 -26.69
N VAL A 82 1.81 -17.91 -27.78
CA VAL A 82 1.24 -19.08 -28.44
C VAL A 82 2.25 -20.22 -28.35
N ARG A 83 1.77 -21.40 -27.98
CA ARG A 83 2.54 -22.63 -27.98
C ARG A 83 2.44 -23.31 -29.34
N ARG A 84 3.54 -23.43 -30.09
CA ARG A 84 3.57 -24.18 -31.35
C ARG A 84 4.70 -25.19 -31.32
N GLY A 85 4.38 -26.47 -31.54
CA GLY A 85 5.40 -27.53 -31.55
C GLY A 85 6.19 -27.66 -30.24
N GLY A 86 5.60 -27.25 -29.10
CA GLY A 86 6.24 -27.25 -27.78
C GLY A 86 6.98 -25.95 -27.43
N GLU A 87 7.16 -25.03 -28.37
CA GLU A 87 7.79 -23.73 -28.14
C GLU A 87 6.74 -22.67 -27.79
N VAL A 88 7.02 -21.83 -26.78
CA VAL A 88 6.15 -20.72 -26.37
C VAL A 88 6.69 -19.42 -26.96
N THR A 89 5.98 -18.85 -27.93
CA THR A 89 6.39 -17.62 -28.62
C THR A 89 5.51 -16.44 -28.21
N PRO A 90 6.06 -15.34 -27.66
CA PRO A 90 5.31 -14.14 -27.33
C PRO A 90 4.62 -13.52 -28.54
N VAL A 91 3.40 -13.02 -28.34
CA VAL A 91 2.59 -12.29 -29.32
C VAL A 91 1.97 -11.05 -28.67
N ALA A 92 1.69 -10.01 -29.47
CA ALA A 92 1.09 -8.78 -28.96
C ALA A 92 -0.35 -9.00 -28.44
N GLU A 93 -1.10 -9.86 -29.14
CA GLU A 93 -2.47 -10.23 -28.80
C GLU A 93 -2.81 -11.66 -29.22
N LEU A 94 -3.77 -12.26 -28.53
CA LEU A 94 -4.34 -13.56 -28.83
C LEU A 94 -5.83 -13.56 -28.56
N THR A 95 -6.62 -14.20 -29.41
CA THR A 95 -8.04 -14.45 -29.13
C THR A 95 -8.23 -15.94 -28.88
N VAL A 96 -8.76 -16.29 -27.70
CA VAL A 96 -9.12 -17.66 -27.33
C VAL A 96 -10.60 -17.65 -26.95
N ASP A 97 -11.40 -18.52 -27.58
CA ASP A 97 -12.85 -18.64 -27.36
C ASP A 97 -13.62 -17.30 -27.38
N GLY A 98 -13.25 -16.42 -28.32
CA GLY A 98 -13.87 -15.10 -28.48
C GLY A 98 -13.42 -14.06 -27.46
N VAL A 99 -12.56 -14.41 -26.50
CA VAL A 99 -11.96 -13.49 -25.54
C VAL A 99 -10.60 -13.02 -26.06
N ARG A 100 -10.43 -11.69 -26.15
CA ARG A 100 -9.18 -11.07 -26.57
C ARG A 100 -8.24 -10.85 -25.37
N HIS A 101 -7.04 -11.41 -25.47
CA HIS A 101 -5.93 -11.25 -24.54
C HIS A 101 -4.86 -10.36 -25.17
N VAL A 102 -4.35 -9.38 -24.44
CA VAL A 102 -3.35 -8.41 -24.92
C VAL A 102 -2.23 -8.30 -23.89
N ALA A 103 -0.98 -8.20 -24.36
CA ALA A 103 0.17 -7.99 -23.48
C ALA A 103 0.07 -6.63 -22.75
N GLY A 104 0.56 -6.56 -21.52
CA GLY A 104 0.36 -5.40 -20.67
C GLY A 104 1.01 -5.49 -19.30
N GLU A 105 0.59 -4.60 -18.41
CA GLU A 105 0.95 -4.59 -17.00
C GLU A 105 -0.33 -4.79 -16.16
N GLU A 106 -0.22 -5.64 -15.15
CA GLU A 106 -1.22 -5.88 -14.11
C GLU A 106 -0.66 -5.39 -12.78
N ALA A 107 -1.52 -5.08 -11.81
CA ALA A 107 -1.11 -4.80 -10.44
C ALA A 107 -1.71 -5.82 -9.47
N VAL A 108 -0.85 -6.41 -8.65
CA VAL A 108 -1.23 -7.36 -7.61
C VAL A 108 -1.06 -6.71 -6.24
N GLU A 109 -2.10 -6.76 -5.41
CA GLU A 109 -2.04 -6.31 -4.02
C GLU A 109 -1.11 -7.23 -3.21
N ARG A 110 -0.23 -6.62 -2.43
CA ARG A 110 0.63 -7.27 -1.45
C ARG A 110 0.36 -6.65 -0.08
N GLU A 111 0.54 -7.46 0.95
CA GLU A 111 0.33 -7.05 2.33
C GLU A 111 1.45 -7.61 3.21
N VAL A 112 1.93 -6.79 4.14
CA VAL A 112 2.64 -7.22 5.34
C VAL A 112 1.89 -6.70 6.56
N ALA A 113 1.79 -7.51 7.59
CA ALA A 113 1.02 -7.17 8.77
C ALA A 113 1.61 -7.76 10.05
N ALA A 114 1.41 -7.03 11.14
CA ALA A 114 1.66 -7.49 12.50
C ALA A 114 0.46 -7.10 13.37
N THR A 115 -0.04 -8.07 14.13
CA THR A 115 -1.25 -7.93 14.94
C THR A 115 -0.94 -8.12 16.41
N GLY A 116 -1.71 -7.47 17.29
CA GLY A 116 -1.57 -7.62 18.73
C GLY A 116 -0.31 -6.96 19.30
N LEU A 117 0.24 -5.94 18.64
CA LEU A 117 1.44 -5.25 19.11
C LEU A 117 1.11 -4.44 20.36
N ARG A 118 1.68 -4.80 21.51
CA ARG A 118 1.46 -4.09 22.77
C ARG A 118 2.17 -2.73 22.77
N LEU A 119 1.44 -1.68 23.11
CA LEU A 119 1.97 -0.31 23.10
C LEU A 119 3.16 -0.12 24.05
N GLY A 120 3.13 -0.76 25.22
CA GLY A 120 4.23 -0.73 26.18
C GLY A 120 5.52 -1.38 25.66
N GLU A 121 5.42 -2.42 24.81
CA GLU A 121 6.58 -3.08 24.20
C GLU A 121 7.16 -2.23 23.07
N LEU A 122 6.27 -1.68 22.22
CA LEU A 122 6.63 -0.75 21.15
C LEU A 122 7.28 0.55 21.64
N ALA A 123 7.12 0.89 22.92
CA ALA A 123 7.79 2.02 23.55
C ALA A 123 9.25 1.74 23.92
N GLY A 124 9.62 0.48 24.09
CA GLY A 124 11.00 0.08 24.34
C GLY A 124 11.76 -0.27 23.06
N ILE A 125 11.15 -1.11 22.21
CA ILE A 125 11.79 -1.68 21.03
C ILE A 125 10.84 -1.56 19.83
N PRO A 126 11.30 -1.02 18.68
CA PRO A 126 10.49 -1.00 17.47
C PRO A 126 10.19 -2.43 16.98
N GLU A 127 8.96 -2.63 16.53
CA GLU A 127 8.60 -3.81 15.75
C GLU A 127 9.04 -3.62 14.30
N ILE A 128 9.67 -4.64 13.71
CA ILE A 128 10.17 -4.61 12.33
C ILE A 128 9.54 -5.75 11.54
N MET A 129 8.79 -5.41 10.50
CA MET A 129 8.28 -6.36 9.51
C MET A 129 9.07 -6.24 8.21
N GLU A 130 9.54 -7.36 7.69
CA GLU A 130 10.21 -7.40 6.39
C GLU A 130 9.19 -7.52 5.25
N ILE A 131 9.39 -6.71 4.22
CA ILE A 131 8.76 -6.88 2.91
C ILE A 131 9.73 -7.69 2.07
N ALA A 132 9.37 -8.94 1.75
CA ALA A 132 10.18 -9.80 0.90
C ALA A 132 9.29 -10.53 -0.10
N VAL A 133 9.41 -10.17 -1.38
CA VAL A 133 8.76 -10.88 -2.49
C VAL A 133 9.87 -11.35 -3.43
N PRO A 134 10.08 -12.66 -3.61
CA PRO A 134 11.04 -13.14 -4.58
C PRO A 134 10.56 -12.85 -6.01
N ALA A 135 11.51 -12.59 -6.91
CA ALA A 135 11.23 -12.52 -8.33
C ALA A 135 10.60 -13.84 -8.79
N GLY A 136 9.67 -13.77 -9.73
CA GLY A 136 8.93 -14.95 -10.13
C GLY A 136 8.20 -14.78 -11.45
N GLN A 137 7.78 -15.93 -11.96
CA GLN A 137 6.95 -16.01 -13.15
C GLN A 137 5.88 -17.09 -12.96
N ARG A 138 4.72 -16.90 -13.60
CA ARG A 138 3.61 -17.83 -13.60
C ARG A 138 3.01 -17.94 -14.99
N ALA A 139 2.93 -19.16 -15.50
CA ALA A 139 2.18 -19.47 -16.71
C ALA A 139 0.74 -19.86 -16.37
N GLU A 140 -0.20 -19.33 -17.14
CA GLU A 140 -1.60 -19.77 -17.21
C GLU A 140 -1.84 -20.24 -18.64
N TRP A 141 -2.16 -21.52 -18.79
CA TRP A 141 -2.45 -22.13 -20.09
C TRP A 141 -3.93 -21.89 -20.42
N LEU A 142 -4.18 -21.30 -21.58
CA LEU A 142 -5.52 -21.10 -22.11
C LEU A 142 -5.92 -22.31 -22.97
N ASP A 143 -7.19 -22.37 -23.36
CA ASP A 143 -7.66 -23.37 -24.31
C ASP A 143 -6.88 -23.31 -25.64
N GLY A 144 -6.68 -24.47 -26.25
CA GLY A 144 -5.84 -24.65 -27.43
C GLY A 144 -4.35 -24.41 -27.15
N ASP A 145 -3.77 -23.47 -27.88
CA ASP A 145 -2.32 -23.16 -27.87
C ASP A 145 -1.99 -21.85 -27.16
N GLY A 146 -2.95 -21.22 -26.46
CA GLY A 146 -2.72 -19.94 -25.79
C GLY A 146 -2.00 -20.05 -24.45
N VAL A 147 -1.16 -19.07 -24.12
CA VAL A 147 -0.47 -18.96 -22.84
C VAL A 147 -0.47 -17.50 -22.37
N LEU A 148 -0.80 -17.27 -21.10
CA LEU A 148 -0.52 -16.02 -20.40
C LEU A 148 0.67 -16.22 -19.48
N LEU A 149 1.73 -15.44 -19.68
CA LEU A 149 2.91 -15.45 -18.83
C LEU A 149 2.88 -14.19 -17.97
N ARG A 150 2.89 -14.36 -16.64
CA ARG A 150 2.97 -13.26 -15.69
C ARG A 150 4.33 -13.24 -15.03
N GLY A 151 5.06 -12.14 -15.12
CA GLY A 151 6.39 -11.97 -14.52
C GLY A 151 6.40 -10.82 -13.52
N TRP A 152 7.20 -10.93 -12.46
CA TRP A 152 7.40 -9.84 -11.51
C TRP A 152 8.80 -9.83 -10.94
N GLU A 153 9.26 -8.64 -10.60
CA GLU A 153 10.58 -8.44 -10.02
C GLU A 153 10.60 -8.75 -8.51
N ALA A 154 11.79 -8.93 -7.96
CA ALA A 154 11.93 -9.05 -6.52
C ALA A 154 11.65 -7.69 -5.85
N LEU A 155 10.92 -7.73 -4.73
CA LEU A 155 10.74 -6.58 -3.84
C LEU A 155 11.38 -6.86 -2.48
N SER A 156 12.08 -5.86 -1.97
CA SER A 156 12.62 -5.83 -0.61
C SER A 156 12.28 -4.51 0.05
N GLY A 157 11.97 -4.55 1.34
CA GLY A 157 11.64 -3.38 2.12
C GLY A 157 11.46 -3.73 3.58
N ARG A 158 11.23 -2.71 4.40
CA ARG A 158 10.91 -2.92 5.81
C ARG A 158 9.88 -1.92 6.30
N VAL A 159 9.11 -2.36 7.28
CA VAL A 159 8.14 -1.55 8.00
C VAL A 159 8.57 -1.51 9.46
N GLU A 160 8.80 -0.31 9.98
CA GLU A 160 9.18 -0.09 11.37
C GLU A 160 8.02 0.58 12.12
N VAL A 161 7.62 0.00 13.26
CA VAL A 161 6.56 0.50 14.13
C VAL A 161 7.13 0.78 15.52
N LEU A 162 6.87 1.96 16.07
CA LEU A 162 7.22 2.29 17.46
C LEU A 162 6.13 3.15 18.11
N ALA A 163 6.07 3.13 19.44
CA ALA A 163 5.09 3.87 20.22
C ALA A 163 5.79 4.77 21.26
N GLU A 164 5.77 6.08 21.08
CA GLU A 164 6.33 7.02 22.06
C GLU A 164 5.24 7.44 23.06
N PRO A 165 5.36 7.17 24.37
CA PRO A 165 4.44 7.74 25.36
C PRO A 165 4.64 9.26 25.44
N VAL A 166 3.61 10.03 25.06
CA VAL A 166 3.70 11.51 24.98
C VAL A 166 2.94 12.24 26.09
N ARG A 167 2.01 11.54 26.75
CA ARG A 167 1.38 11.90 28.03
C ARG A 167 0.77 10.64 28.64
N GLN A 168 0.32 10.72 29.90
CA GLN A 168 -0.43 9.62 30.50
C GLN A 168 -1.64 9.24 29.63
N GLY A 169 -1.74 7.95 29.30
CA GLY A 169 -2.81 7.39 28.48
C GLY A 169 -2.76 7.76 27.00
N VAL A 170 -1.65 8.33 26.49
CA VAL A 170 -1.49 8.62 25.05
C VAL A 170 -0.11 8.29 24.52
N PHE A 171 -0.13 7.56 23.41
CA PHE A 171 1.05 7.22 22.64
C PHE A 171 1.03 7.95 21.30
N ARG A 172 2.21 8.34 20.82
CA ARG A 172 2.44 8.67 19.42
C ARG A 172 2.99 7.42 18.73
N LEU A 173 2.20 6.85 17.84
CA LEU A 173 2.65 5.78 16.97
C LEU A 173 3.40 6.37 15.81
N THR A 174 4.58 5.82 15.49
CA THR A 174 5.32 6.13 14.27
C THR A 174 5.46 4.86 13.46
N LEU A 175 4.94 4.91 12.24
CA LEU A 175 5.10 3.88 11.21
C LEU A 175 6.01 4.42 10.12
N SER A 176 7.07 3.71 9.78
CA SER A 176 7.91 4.03 8.62
C SER A 176 7.94 2.87 7.65
N VAL A 177 7.73 3.13 6.36
CA VAL A 177 7.84 2.13 5.29
C VAL A 177 9.02 2.52 4.42
N VAL A 178 9.96 1.61 4.22
CA VAL A 178 11.19 1.85 3.46
C VAL A 178 11.31 0.79 2.36
N ASN A 179 11.50 1.21 1.12
CA ASN A 179 11.79 0.30 0.03
C ASN A 179 13.31 0.15 -0.14
N THR A 180 13.79 -1.06 0.11
CA THR A 180 15.20 -1.44 0.05
C THR A 180 15.51 -2.33 -1.16
N SER A 181 14.58 -2.43 -2.11
CA SER A 181 14.75 -3.22 -3.33
C SER A 181 16.01 -2.77 -4.09
N PRO A 182 16.86 -3.72 -4.54
CA PRO A 182 18.00 -3.38 -5.37
C PRO A 182 17.50 -2.77 -6.69
N TRP A 183 18.19 -1.73 -7.16
CA TRP A 183 17.86 -1.06 -8.41
C TRP A 183 19.13 -0.77 -9.21
N PRO A 184 19.36 -1.46 -10.34
CA PRO A 184 20.59 -1.30 -11.12
C PRO A 184 20.65 -0.02 -11.96
N GLY A 185 19.56 0.76 -12.01
CA GLY A 185 19.43 1.92 -12.89
C GLY A 185 18.57 1.60 -14.12
N GLY A 186 18.12 2.65 -14.81
CA GLY A 186 17.16 2.54 -15.91
C GLY A 186 16.07 3.62 -15.87
N PRO A 187 15.14 3.62 -16.85
CA PRO A 187 14.06 4.59 -16.89
C PRO A 187 13.02 4.34 -15.79
N ARG A 188 12.17 5.34 -15.53
CA ARG A 188 11.09 5.27 -14.54
C ARG A 188 10.24 4.01 -14.67
N ALA A 189 9.92 3.59 -15.89
CA ALA A 189 9.09 2.42 -16.17
C ALA A 189 9.64 1.14 -15.51
N GLU A 190 10.96 0.99 -15.47
CA GLU A 190 11.61 -0.17 -14.88
C GLU A 190 11.72 -0.03 -13.36
N ALA A 191 12.03 1.17 -12.85
CA ALA A 191 12.03 1.45 -11.42
C ALA A 191 10.65 1.15 -10.78
N MET A 192 9.56 1.41 -11.51
CA MET A 192 8.20 1.12 -11.07
C MET A 192 7.94 -0.38 -10.82
N ARG A 193 8.66 -1.29 -11.48
CA ARG A 193 8.55 -2.74 -11.22
C ARG A 193 9.13 -3.13 -9.86
N HIS A 194 9.98 -2.27 -9.29
CA HIS A 194 10.56 -2.42 -7.95
C HIS A 194 9.94 -1.46 -6.93
N THR A 195 8.89 -0.71 -7.29
CA THR A 195 8.23 0.27 -6.42
C THR A 195 7.10 -0.39 -5.61
N LEU A 196 6.96 0.00 -4.34
CA LEU A 196 5.74 -0.27 -3.56
C LEU A 196 4.69 0.76 -3.98
N VAL A 197 3.87 0.43 -4.97
CA VAL A 197 2.94 1.37 -5.62
C VAL A 197 1.71 1.58 -4.74
N SER A 198 1.25 2.83 -4.59
CA SER A 198 0.14 3.21 -3.71
C SER A 198 0.24 2.60 -2.31
N ALA A 199 1.47 2.63 -1.75
CA ALA A 199 1.71 2.11 -0.42
C ALA A 199 0.92 2.93 0.61
N HIS A 200 0.11 2.24 1.39
CA HIS A 200 -0.70 2.82 2.46
C HIS A 200 -0.75 1.85 3.64
N SER A 201 -1.21 2.36 4.77
CA SER A 201 -1.25 1.59 6.01
C SER A 201 -2.56 1.76 6.74
N VAL A 202 -3.00 0.69 7.36
CA VAL A 202 -4.16 0.66 8.24
C VAL A 202 -3.68 0.27 9.63
N LEU A 203 -4.00 1.10 10.61
CA LEU A 203 -3.79 0.80 12.01
C LEU A 203 -5.14 0.57 12.67
N ARG A 204 -5.26 -0.47 13.52
CA ARG A 204 -6.47 -0.78 14.26
C ARG A 204 -6.18 -1.05 15.72
N SER A 205 -7.09 -0.65 16.60
CA SER A 205 -7.06 -1.01 18.01
C SER A 205 -8.48 -1.20 18.53
N ASP A 206 -8.72 -2.31 19.21
CA ASP A 206 -10.03 -2.60 19.80
C ASP A 206 -10.26 -1.73 21.06
N ALA A 207 -9.25 -1.63 21.92
CA ALA A 207 -9.32 -0.87 23.17
C ALA A 207 -8.88 0.59 23.03
N GLY A 208 -7.89 0.88 22.19
CA GLY A 208 -7.38 2.23 21.99
C GLY A 208 -8.28 3.11 21.10
N ARG A 209 -8.10 4.43 21.19
CA ARG A 209 -8.84 5.42 20.41
C ARG A 209 -7.89 6.38 19.69
N PHE A 210 -7.77 6.23 18.38
CA PHE A 210 -6.99 7.13 17.54
C PHE A 210 -7.52 8.57 17.62
N VAL A 211 -6.64 9.54 17.54
CA VAL A 211 -6.97 10.96 17.62
C VAL A 211 -6.94 11.53 16.20
N SER A 212 -7.99 12.26 15.82
CA SER A 212 -7.97 13.04 14.59
C SER A 212 -6.80 14.03 14.61
N LEU A 213 -5.99 14.04 13.55
CA LEU A 213 -4.95 15.06 13.37
C LEU A 213 -5.52 16.35 12.74
N MET A 214 -6.69 16.27 12.12
CA MET A 214 -7.36 17.40 11.47
C MET A 214 -8.22 18.19 12.45
N ASP A 215 -8.99 17.50 13.30
CA ASP A 215 -9.78 18.09 14.37
C ASP A 215 -9.47 17.43 15.73
N PRO A 216 -8.26 17.64 16.27
CA PRO A 216 -7.88 17.06 17.55
C PRO A 216 -8.65 17.73 18.71
N PRO A 217 -9.05 16.96 19.74
CA PRO A 217 -9.57 17.50 20.99
C PRO A 217 -8.65 18.59 21.56
N ALA A 218 -9.23 19.60 22.21
CA ALA A 218 -8.49 20.79 22.65
C ALA A 218 -7.23 20.49 23.46
N HIS A 219 -7.30 19.48 24.34
CA HIS A 219 -6.19 19.05 25.19
C HIS A 219 -5.08 18.27 24.45
N LEU A 220 -5.33 17.86 23.20
CA LEU A 220 -4.39 17.11 22.35
C LEU A 220 -3.84 17.91 21.18
N ARG A 221 -4.39 19.10 20.89
CA ARG A 221 -4.00 19.95 19.75
C ARG A 221 -2.50 20.12 19.59
N ARG A 222 -1.78 20.40 20.68
CA ARG A 222 -0.32 20.59 20.65
C ARG A 222 0.43 19.29 20.31
N LEU A 223 -0.02 18.16 20.83
CA LEU A 223 0.59 16.85 20.55
C LEU A 223 0.34 16.44 19.10
N ALA A 224 -0.88 16.67 18.58
CA ALA A 224 -1.26 16.37 17.21
C ALA A 224 -0.49 17.25 16.21
N ALA A 225 -0.37 18.56 16.48
CA ALA A 225 0.47 19.47 15.69
C ALA A 225 1.97 19.10 15.71
N GLY A 226 2.39 18.30 16.69
CA GLY A 226 3.74 17.75 16.78
C GLY A 226 3.98 16.54 15.88
N CYS A 227 2.94 15.88 15.36
CA CYS A 227 3.12 14.75 14.44
C CYS A 227 3.75 15.21 13.12
N ARG A 228 4.57 14.33 12.54
CA ARG A 228 5.31 14.56 11.30
C ARG A 228 5.05 13.40 10.35
N ASN A 229 4.30 13.70 9.30
CA ASN A 229 3.94 12.76 8.25
C ASN A 229 4.70 13.11 6.97
N ILE A 230 5.23 12.10 6.29
CA ILE A 230 6.02 12.23 5.06
C ILE A 230 5.46 11.27 4.02
N GLY A 231 5.02 11.83 2.89
CA GLY A 231 4.46 11.08 1.77
C GLY A 231 3.12 10.39 2.05
N THR A 232 2.55 10.59 3.25
CA THR A 232 1.28 9.97 3.68
C THR A 232 0.51 10.90 4.62
N TRP A 233 -0.80 10.70 4.73
CA TRP A 233 -1.71 11.47 5.56
C TRP A 233 -2.63 10.55 6.37
N PRO A 234 -2.43 10.46 7.71
CA PRO A 234 -3.28 9.67 8.59
C PRO A 234 -4.64 10.33 8.80
N VAL A 235 -5.71 9.56 8.61
CA VAL A 235 -7.12 9.95 8.81
C VAL A 235 -7.89 8.84 9.52
N LEU A 236 -8.89 9.22 10.32
CA LEU A 236 -9.81 8.27 10.94
C LEU A 236 -10.68 7.60 9.87
N VAL A 237 -10.94 6.31 10.05
CA VAL A 237 -11.81 5.52 9.17
C VAL A 237 -12.77 4.67 10.00
N GLY A 238 -14.00 4.53 9.51
CA GLY A 238 -15.11 3.94 10.25
C GLY A 238 -16.41 4.69 9.99
N ALA A 239 -17.45 4.38 10.76
CA ALA A 239 -18.59 5.27 10.88
C ALA A 239 -18.16 6.58 11.57
N GLU A 240 -18.84 7.69 11.28
CA GLU A 240 -18.54 8.98 11.90
C GLU A 240 -18.57 8.87 13.42
N GLY A 241 -17.49 9.30 14.08
CA GLY A 241 -17.28 9.18 15.52
C GLY A 241 -16.53 7.90 15.96
N GLU A 242 -16.37 6.89 15.09
CA GLU A 242 -15.55 5.71 15.41
C GLU A 242 -14.06 6.03 15.40
N ARG A 243 -13.35 5.65 16.45
CA ARG A 243 -11.91 5.99 16.63
C ARG A 243 -11.01 4.76 16.73
N HIS A 244 -11.47 3.63 16.22
CA HIS A 244 -10.77 2.34 16.34
C HIS A 244 -9.82 2.03 15.20
N ALA A 245 -9.88 2.80 14.12
CA ALA A 245 -9.07 2.58 12.94
C ALA A 245 -8.58 3.90 12.33
N MET A 246 -7.39 3.81 11.76
CA MET A 246 -6.74 4.90 11.05
C MET A 246 -6.17 4.39 9.74
N LEU A 247 -6.42 5.14 8.66
CA LEU A 247 -5.81 4.93 7.36
C LEU A 247 -4.76 6.02 7.15
N SER A 248 -3.52 5.63 6.85
CA SER A 248 -2.51 6.57 6.37
C SER A 248 -2.15 6.25 4.94
N SER A 249 -2.41 7.20 4.05
CA SER A 249 -2.41 6.99 2.61
C SER A 249 -1.67 8.10 1.88
N PRO A 250 -1.18 7.88 0.64
CA PRO A 250 -0.48 8.91 -0.14
C PRO A 250 -1.43 9.92 -0.80
N VAL A 251 -2.73 9.82 -0.54
CA VAL A 251 -3.74 10.79 -0.95
C VAL A 251 -4.22 11.55 0.29
N ILE A 252 -4.38 12.87 0.15
CA ILE A 252 -4.90 13.72 1.21
C ILE A 252 -6.41 13.48 1.31
N LEU A 253 -6.85 12.96 2.44
CA LEU A 253 -8.24 12.66 2.73
C LEU A 253 -8.72 13.46 3.94
N CYS A 254 -10.04 13.60 4.08
CA CYS A 254 -10.69 13.98 5.34
C CYS A 254 -10.94 12.74 6.21
N ASP A 255 -11.24 12.97 7.49
CA ASP A 255 -11.65 11.89 8.39
C ASP A 255 -12.99 11.34 7.90
N TYR A 256 -13.17 10.02 8.08
CA TYR A 256 -14.35 9.29 7.62
C TYR A 256 -14.66 9.56 6.14
N PRO A 257 -13.73 9.26 5.21
CA PRO A 257 -13.92 9.58 3.81
C PRO A 257 -15.05 8.74 3.19
N VAL A 258 -16.26 9.31 3.16
CA VAL A 258 -17.49 8.67 2.68
C VAL A 258 -17.56 8.59 1.14
N GLU A 259 -17.02 9.59 0.44
CA GLU A 259 -17.11 9.70 -1.03
C GLU A 259 -16.30 8.61 -1.77
N LEU A 260 -15.20 8.13 -1.17
CA LEU A 260 -14.41 7.02 -1.70
C LEU A 260 -15.13 5.67 -1.58
N SER A 261 -16.11 5.57 -0.68
CA SER A 261 -16.93 4.38 -0.54
C SER A 261 -17.99 4.30 -1.64
N GLU A 262 -18.60 5.42 -2.06
CA GLU A 262 -19.73 5.44 -3.00
C GLU A 262 -19.33 5.23 -4.48
N ARG A 263 -18.13 5.67 -4.91
CA ARG A 263 -17.65 5.52 -6.31
C ARG A 263 -17.56 4.06 -6.80
N LEU A 264 -17.52 3.08 -5.88
CA LEU A 264 -17.49 1.65 -6.18
C LEU A 264 -18.89 1.03 -6.36
N LEU A 265 -19.99 1.73 -6.05
CA LEU A 265 -21.36 1.24 -6.29
C LEU A 265 -21.84 1.50 -7.73
N THR A 266 -21.12 2.33 -8.48
CA THR A 266 -21.49 2.78 -9.82
C THR A 266 -20.43 2.47 -10.88
N SER A 267 -19.40 1.68 -10.55
CA SER A 267 -18.38 1.20 -11.52
C SER A 267 -18.34 -0.31 -11.62
#